data_AF-A0A8J6BFU2-F1
#
_entry.id   AF-A0A8J6BFU2-F1
#
_cell.length_a   1.000
_cell.length_b   1.000
_cell.length_c   1.000
_cell.angle_alpha   90.00
_cell.angle_beta   90.00
_cell.angle_gamma   90.00
#
_symmetry.space_group_name_H-M   'P 1'
#
loop_
_entity.id
_entity.type
_entity.pdbx_description
1 polymer ?
#
loop_
_entity_poly.entity_id
_entity_poly.type
_entity_poly.pdbx_seq_one_letter_code
_entity_poly.pdbx_strand_id
1 'polypeptide(L)'
;MDAKGTLGGLFSQILQGEDIVRERAIKFLSSKLKTLPEDVMTKDVEDLIFTESKKVLYDVTGEEFVLFMKILSSLKNLQTVSGRQQLVDLVSEQAGLQQTLNPADPDSVDRLLQCMRQAVPLFSKNVHSTKFVTYFCEHVLPILSTLTSPAESIDVQLEVLKLLAEMSSFCGDMEKLESNLNKLFDKLLEYMPLPPEEVENGENSANEEPKLQFSYVECLLFSFHQLGRKMPDFLIGKVNAEKLKDFKIRLQYFARGLQVYIRQLRLALQGKTGDSLKTEENKIKVVALKITSNINVLIKDLFHNPPSYKSTVTLSWKPVQKTEAGQKRSSEDSSSSSPPKKPIVGPKRDSRQIYNPPSGKYSGSLGNFSYEQRGGFRGGRGRGWGGRGNRSRGRIY
;
A
#
# COMPACT_ATOMS: atom_id res chain seq x y z
N MET A 1 36.15 28.39 3.95
CA MET A 1 35.52 28.29 2.62
C MET A 1 34.03 28.52 2.80
N ASP A 2 33.37 29.19 1.84
CA ASP A 2 31.96 29.62 1.96
C ASP A 2 31.03 28.75 1.12
N ALA A 3 30.13 28.03 1.78
CA ALA A 3 29.13 27.17 1.13
C ALA A 3 28.11 27.98 0.33
N LYS A 4 27.68 29.14 0.83
CA LYS A 4 26.65 29.97 0.17
C LYS A 4 27.21 30.58 -1.11
N GLY A 5 28.42 31.14 -1.08
CA GLY A 5 29.12 31.64 -2.27
C GLY A 5 29.34 30.55 -3.33
N THR A 6 29.73 29.33 -2.92
CA THR A 6 29.91 28.20 -3.83
C THR A 6 28.59 27.80 -4.51
N LEU A 7 27.51 27.70 -3.73
CA LEU A 7 26.17 27.41 -4.26
C LEU A 7 25.68 28.52 -5.19
N GLY A 8 25.93 29.79 -4.85
CA GLY A 8 25.61 30.92 -5.71
C GLY A 8 26.24 30.77 -7.09
N GLY A 9 27.54 30.48 -7.16
CA GLY A 9 28.23 30.22 -8.43
C GLY A 9 27.66 29.02 -9.21
N LEU A 10 27.34 27.91 -8.52
CA LEU A 10 26.72 26.74 -9.15
C LEU A 10 25.34 27.06 -9.72
N PHE A 11 24.46 27.68 -8.94
CA PHE A 11 23.11 28.02 -9.40
C PHE A 11 23.09 29.10 -10.48
N SER A 12 24.03 30.05 -10.47
CA SER A 12 24.21 30.98 -11.59
C SER A 12 24.52 30.26 -12.89
N GLN A 13 25.41 29.26 -12.86
CA GLN A 13 25.71 28.44 -14.05
C GLN A 13 24.52 27.56 -14.47
N ILE A 14 23.73 27.06 -13.52
CA ILE A 14 22.52 26.28 -13.84
C ILE A 14 21.47 27.17 -14.52
N LEU A 15 21.27 28.40 -14.05
CA LEU A 15 20.22 29.30 -14.55
C LEU A 15 20.61 30.06 -15.82
N GLN A 16 21.90 30.35 -16.02
CA GLN A 16 22.37 31.28 -17.06
C GLN A 16 23.55 30.74 -17.89
N GLY A 17 24.14 29.62 -17.48
CA GLY A 17 25.29 29.03 -18.17
C GLY A 17 24.88 28.19 -19.38
N GLU A 18 25.89 27.64 -20.06
CA GLU A 18 25.71 26.73 -21.19
C GLU A 18 25.15 25.37 -20.74
N ASP A 19 24.38 24.69 -21.60
CA ASP A 19 23.71 23.41 -21.31
C ASP A 19 24.66 22.35 -20.72
N ILE A 20 25.87 22.22 -21.27
CA ILE A 20 26.88 21.27 -20.78
C ILE A 20 27.30 21.59 -19.34
N VAL A 21 27.43 22.88 -19.01
CA VAL A 21 27.81 23.33 -17.68
C VAL A 21 26.64 23.15 -16.71
N ARG A 22 25.41 23.49 -17.14
CA ARG A 22 24.18 23.25 -16.40
C ARG A 22 24.02 21.78 -16.01
N GLU A 23 24.11 20.88 -16.99
CA GLU A 23 23.99 19.43 -16.77
C GLU A 23 25.04 18.93 -15.76
N ARG A 24 26.31 19.35 -15.92
CA ARG A 24 27.40 18.98 -15.02
C ARG A 24 27.19 19.53 -13.61
N ALA A 25 26.72 20.76 -13.47
CA ALA A 25 26.43 21.37 -12.18
C ALA A 25 25.30 20.65 -11.44
N ILE A 26 24.21 20.29 -12.12
CA ILE A 26 23.11 19.51 -11.53
C ILE A 26 23.59 18.12 -11.10
N LYS A 27 24.37 17.42 -11.95
CA LYS A 27 24.97 16.12 -11.61
C LYS A 27 25.95 16.22 -10.43
N PHE A 28 26.71 17.31 -10.34
CA PHE A 28 27.58 17.58 -9.19
C PHE A 28 26.75 17.71 -7.91
N LEU A 29 25.71 18.56 -7.89
CA LEU A 29 24.83 18.72 -6.73
C LEU A 29 24.23 17.37 -6.31
N SER A 30 23.68 16.61 -7.26
CA SER A 30 23.03 15.31 -7.01
C SER A 30 23.96 14.24 -6.41
N SER A 31 25.26 14.30 -6.73
CA SER A 31 26.23 13.28 -6.31
C SER A 31 27.05 13.70 -5.09
N LYS A 32 27.35 14.99 -4.93
CA LYS A 32 28.33 15.49 -3.95
C LYS A 32 27.71 16.12 -2.70
N LEU A 33 26.49 16.66 -2.75
CA LEU A 33 25.88 17.29 -1.56
C LEU A 33 25.84 16.33 -0.35
N LYS A 34 25.43 15.09 -0.58
CA LYS A 34 25.40 14.02 0.45
C LYS A 34 26.76 13.61 1.02
N THR A 35 27.86 14.05 0.40
CA THR A 35 29.23 13.75 0.87
C THR A 35 29.79 14.87 1.73
N LEU A 36 29.09 16.00 1.83
CA LEU A 36 29.50 17.12 2.66
C LEU A 36 29.22 16.82 4.15
N PRO A 37 30.13 17.22 5.05
CA PRO A 37 29.90 17.15 6.49
C PRO A 37 28.65 17.92 6.95
N GLU A 38 28.04 17.48 8.05
CA GLU A 38 26.80 18.08 8.55
C GLU A 38 26.98 19.52 9.05
N ASP A 39 28.17 19.88 9.52
CA ASP A 39 28.53 21.24 9.92
C ASP A 39 28.61 22.22 8.74
N VAL A 40 28.80 21.70 7.52
CA VAL A 40 28.72 22.48 6.27
C VAL A 40 27.28 22.58 5.79
N MET A 41 26.52 21.48 5.86
CA MET A 41 25.10 21.40 5.48
C MET A 41 24.18 21.95 6.57
N THR A 42 24.38 23.21 6.93
CA THR A 42 23.54 23.94 7.89
C THR A 42 22.13 24.20 7.33
N LYS A 43 21.17 24.50 8.20
CA LYS A 43 19.79 24.82 7.80
C LYS A 43 19.72 25.94 6.74
N ASP A 44 20.48 27.02 6.93
CA ASP A 44 20.55 28.12 5.98
C ASP A 44 21.04 27.69 4.58
N VAL A 45 21.95 26.73 4.53
CA VAL A 45 22.49 26.19 3.28
C VAL A 45 21.43 25.32 2.59
N GLU A 46 20.72 24.48 3.35
CA GLU A 46 19.59 23.71 2.82
C GLU A 46 18.45 24.61 2.32
N ASP A 47 18.12 25.66 3.06
CA ASP A 47 17.09 26.65 2.68
C ASP A 47 17.49 27.42 1.40
N LEU A 48 18.78 27.74 1.23
CA LEU A 48 19.30 28.32 -0.01
C LEU A 48 19.19 27.33 -1.19
N ILE A 49 19.60 26.07 -1.01
CA ILE A 49 19.47 25.04 -2.05
C ILE A 49 18.02 24.90 -2.48
N PHE A 50 17.09 24.84 -1.52
CA PHE A 50 15.67 24.73 -1.83
C PHE A 50 15.16 25.95 -2.60
N THR A 51 15.50 27.16 -2.16
CA THR A 51 15.08 28.41 -2.80
C THR A 51 15.58 28.52 -4.24
N GLU A 52 16.87 28.24 -4.48
CA GLU A 52 17.42 28.30 -5.84
C GLU A 52 16.90 27.16 -6.72
N SER A 53 16.75 25.94 -6.17
CA SER A 53 16.15 24.82 -6.92
C SER A 53 14.74 25.13 -7.40
N LYS A 54 13.92 25.82 -6.59
CA LYS A 54 12.58 26.27 -7.03
C LYS A 54 12.63 27.18 -8.25
N LYS A 55 13.65 28.03 -8.38
CA LYS A 55 13.83 28.87 -9.57
C LYS A 55 14.17 28.03 -10.79
N VAL A 56 15.05 27.05 -10.62
CA VAL A 56 15.43 26.14 -11.70
C VAL A 56 14.22 25.33 -12.16
N LEU A 57 13.42 24.81 -11.22
CA LEU A 57 12.24 23.97 -11.48
C LEU A 57 11.14 24.63 -12.33
N TYR A 58 11.17 25.94 -12.57
CA TYR A 58 10.27 26.57 -13.54
C TYR A 58 10.52 26.11 -14.98
N ASP A 59 11.76 25.76 -15.31
CA ASP A 59 12.16 25.29 -16.64
C ASP A 59 13.21 24.18 -16.50
N VAL A 60 12.71 22.94 -16.43
CA VAL A 60 13.50 21.71 -16.31
C VAL A 60 13.00 20.64 -17.25
N THR A 61 13.94 19.85 -17.75
CA THR A 61 13.60 18.58 -18.41
C THR A 61 13.14 17.54 -17.37
N GLY A 62 12.54 16.44 -17.84
CA GLY A 62 12.16 15.34 -16.95
C GLY A 62 13.35 14.74 -16.19
N GLU A 63 14.50 14.60 -16.85
CA GLU A 63 15.71 14.07 -16.22
C GLU A 63 16.25 15.01 -15.13
N GLU A 64 16.29 16.31 -15.41
CA GLU A 64 16.68 17.33 -14.43
C GLU A 64 15.73 17.33 -13.23
N PHE A 65 14.42 17.21 -13.48
CA PHE A 65 13.41 17.13 -12.42
C PHE A 65 13.68 15.96 -11.46
N VAL A 66 14.01 14.78 -11.98
CA VAL A 66 14.38 13.62 -11.13
C VAL A 66 15.64 13.89 -10.31
N LEU A 67 16.64 14.54 -10.91
CA LEU A 67 17.87 14.90 -10.19
C LEU A 67 17.60 15.91 -9.07
N PHE A 68 16.77 16.92 -9.32
CA PHE A 68 16.36 17.90 -8.31
C PHE A 68 15.52 17.27 -7.21
N MET A 69 14.55 16.41 -7.52
CA MET A 69 13.78 15.70 -6.50
C MET A 69 14.66 14.82 -5.61
N LYS A 70 15.71 14.20 -6.18
CA LYS A 70 16.73 13.47 -5.41
C LYS A 70 17.58 14.39 -4.53
N ILE A 71 17.98 15.56 -5.03
CA ILE A 71 18.73 16.57 -4.25
C ILE A 71 17.86 17.02 -3.07
N LEU A 72 16.65 17.49 -3.34
CA LEU A 72 15.76 18.09 -2.36
C LEU A 72 15.28 17.09 -1.30
N SER A 73 14.93 15.86 -1.68
CA SER A 73 14.54 14.82 -0.69
C SER A 73 15.69 14.37 0.22
N SER A 74 16.94 14.70 -0.13
CA SER A 74 18.11 14.41 0.71
C SER A 74 18.38 15.47 1.77
N LEU A 75 17.77 16.66 1.68
CA LEU A 75 17.92 17.74 2.66
C LEU A 75 17.15 17.43 3.94
N LYS A 76 17.77 17.65 5.10
CA LYS A 76 17.21 17.28 6.41
C LYS A 76 15.94 18.07 6.73
N ASN A 77 15.93 19.38 6.45
CA ASN A 77 14.75 20.23 6.62
C ASN A 77 13.55 19.73 5.78
N LEU A 78 13.79 19.15 4.61
CA LEU A 78 12.76 18.63 3.70
C LEU A 78 12.32 17.18 3.98
N GLN A 79 12.98 16.46 4.90
CA GLN A 79 12.56 15.13 5.35
C GLN A 79 11.46 15.17 6.42
N THR A 80 11.20 16.35 6.99
CA THR A 80 10.10 16.57 7.94
C THR A 80 8.72 16.39 7.27
N VAL A 81 7.64 16.31 8.05
CA VAL A 81 6.27 16.23 7.50
C VAL A 81 5.96 17.45 6.63
N SER A 82 6.25 18.66 7.13
CA SER A 82 6.04 19.90 6.39
C SER A 82 6.94 19.99 5.16
N GLY A 83 8.22 19.60 5.28
CA GLY A 83 9.16 19.57 4.17
C GLY A 83 8.74 18.62 3.04
N ARG A 84 8.32 17.40 3.38
CA ARG A 84 7.79 16.45 2.40
C ARG A 84 6.49 16.94 1.75
N GLN A 85 5.65 17.64 2.50
CA GLN A 85 4.46 18.28 1.94
C GLN A 85 4.83 19.33 0.89
N GLN A 86 5.84 20.18 1.15
CA GLN A 86 6.34 21.14 0.16
C GLN A 86 6.88 20.45 -1.10
N LEU A 87 7.58 19.32 -0.94
CA LEU A 87 8.04 18.53 -2.08
C LEU A 87 6.89 17.92 -2.88
N VAL A 88 5.83 17.45 -2.20
CA VAL A 88 4.62 16.95 -2.85
C VAL A 88 3.91 18.06 -3.64
N ASP A 89 3.85 19.28 -3.10
CA ASP A 89 3.25 20.40 -3.81
C ASP A 89 4.08 20.81 -5.05
N LEU A 90 5.43 20.77 -4.98
CA LEU A 90 6.28 20.95 -6.16
C LEU A 90 6.04 19.89 -7.24
N VAL A 91 5.90 18.62 -6.85
CA VAL A 91 5.58 17.55 -7.81
C VAL A 91 4.20 17.74 -8.42
N SER A 92 3.22 18.22 -7.64
CA SER A 92 1.88 18.54 -8.13
C SER A 92 1.88 19.67 -9.16
N GLU A 93 2.68 20.71 -8.94
CA GLU A 93 2.88 21.80 -9.88
C GLU A 93 3.56 21.30 -11.16
N GLN A 94 4.66 20.54 -11.03
CA GLN A 94 5.39 19.99 -12.17
C GLN A 94 4.55 19.00 -12.99
N ALA A 95 3.71 18.20 -12.34
CA ALA A 95 2.81 17.26 -13.02
C ALA A 95 1.64 17.96 -13.73
N GLY A 96 1.39 19.24 -13.45
CA GLY A 96 0.29 19.98 -14.06
C GLY A 96 -1.08 19.41 -13.71
N LEU A 97 -1.32 18.96 -12.47
CA LEU A 97 -2.58 18.29 -12.06
C LEU A 97 -3.85 19.13 -12.18
N GLN A 98 -3.74 20.39 -12.59
CA GLN A 98 -4.88 21.25 -12.94
C GLN A 98 -5.30 21.13 -14.41
N GLN A 99 -4.48 20.47 -15.25
CA GLN A 99 -4.69 20.34 -16.68
C GLN A 99 -5.20 18.93 -17.00
N THR A 100 -6.08 18.82 -17.99
CA THR A 100 -6.52 17.52 -18.51
C THR A 100 -5.38 16.83 -19.23
N LEU A 101 -5.21 15.53 -18.99
CA LEU A 101 -4.21 14.73 -19.70
C LEU A 101 -4.62 14.57 -21.17
N ASN A 102 -3.71 14.90 -22.10
CA ASN A 102 -3.93 14.71 -23.53
C ASN A 102 -3.37 13.36 -23.99
N PRO A 103 -4.19 12.33 -24.24
CA PRO A 103 -3.69 11.01 -24.60
C PRO A 103 -2.99 10.96 -25.98
N ALA A 104 -3.18 11.99 -26.82
CA ALA A 104 -2.50 12.10 -28.11
C ALA A 104 -1.08 12.66 -28.00
N ASP A 105 -0.72 13.22 -26.84
CA ASP A 105 0.64 13.70 -26.55
C ASP A 105 1.41 12.63 -25.76
N PRO A 106 2.36 11.91 -26.39
CA PRO A 106 3.13 10.85 -25.74
C PRO A 106 3.94 11.37 -24.54
N ASP A 107 4.41 12.62 -24.61
CA ASP A 107 5.24 13.21 -23.56
C ASP A 107 4.42 13.51 -22.30
N SER A 108 3.11 13.72 -22.45
CA SER A 108 2.22 13.99 -21.32
C SER A 108 2.11 12.82 -20.35
N VAL A 109 2.05 11.58 -20.89
CA VAL A 109 1.95 10.36 -20.10
C VAL A 109 3.27 10.07 -19.40
N ASP A 110 4.39 10.19 -20.11
CA ASP A 110 5.72 9.98 -19.55
C ASP A 110 6.03 11.02 -18.45
N ARG A 111 5.68 12.30 -18.68
CA ARG A 111 5.77 13.34 -17.65
C ARG A 111 4.94 13.01 -16.42
N LEU A 112 3.68 12.59 -16.60
CA LEU A 112 2.81 12.22 -15.47
C LEU A 112 3.44 11.06 -14.68
N LEU A 113 3.82 9.98 -15.34
CA LEU A 113 4.44 8.80 -14.70
C LEU A 113 5.73 9.17 -13.96
N GLN A 114 6.61 9.94 -14.60
CA GLN A 114 7.87 10.37 -14.00
C GLN A 114 7.64 11.22 -12.75
N CYS A 115 6.69 12.17 -12.81
CA CYS A 115 6.32 12.98 -11.66
C CYS A 115 5.74 12.12 -10.53
N MET A 116 4.81 11.22 -10.83
CA MET A 116 4.22 10.35 -9.80
C MET A 116 5.26 9.47 -9.12
N ARG A 117 6.25 8.96 -9.86
CA ARG A 117 7.36 8.19 -9.28
C ARG A 117 8.20 9.01 -8.30
N GLN A 118 8.26 10.34 -8.45
CA GLN A 118 8.91 11.22 -7.46
C GLN A 118 8.00 11.51 -6.26
N ALA A 119 6.69 11.57 -6.43
CA ALA A 119 5.74 11.82 -5.34
C ALA A 119 5.56 10.61 -4.41
N VAL A 120 5.48 9.40 -4.96
CA VAL A 120 5.14 8.17 -4.20
C VAL A 120 5.99 7.98 -2.94
N PRO A 121 7.33 8.13 -2.97
CA PRO A 121 8.17 7.97 -1.77
C PRO A 121 7.94 9.03 -0.68
N LEU A 122 7.33 10.17 -1.02
CA LEU A 122 7.10 11.28 -0.09
C LEU A 122 5.86 11.05 0.79
N PHE A 123 4.90 10.26 0.30
CA PHE A 123 3.65 10.02 1.01
C PHE A 123 3.84 9.22 2.31
N SER A 124 2.95 9.47 3.26
CA SER A 124 2.85 8.74 4.51
C SER A 124 1.48 8.99 5.14
N LYS A 125 1.24 8.43 6.32
CA LYS A 125 0.02 8.70 7.10
C LYS A 125 -0.23 10.19 7.43
N ASN A 126 0.79 11.05 7.28
CA ASN A 126 0.71 12.49 7.56
C ASN A 126 0.97 13.36 6.31
N VAL A 127 1.31 12.75 5.17
CA VAL A 127 1.59 13.45 3.90
C VAL A 127 0.79 12.74 2.84
N HIS A 128 -0.33 13.32 2.45
CA HIS A 128 -1.38 12.60 1.73
C HIS A 128 -1.26 12.71 0.21
N SER A 129 -1.78 11.70 -0.48
CA SER A 129 -1.83 11.61 -1.94
C SER A 129 -3.13 12.11 -2.55
N THR A 130 -4.01 12.76 -1.77
CA THR A 130 -5.41 13.04 -2.15
C THR A 130 -5.55 13.73 -3.51
N LYS A 131 -4.76 14.79 -3.78
CA LYS A 131 -4.81 15.52 -5.06
C LYS A 131 -4.50 14.61 -6.25
N PHE A 132 -3.50 13.74 -6.10
CA PHE A 132 -3.05 12.80 -7.12
C PHE A 132 -4.09 11.71 -7.36
N VAL A 133 -4.64 11.11 -6.30
CA VAL A 133 -5.67 10.07 -6.42
C VAL A 133 -6.93 10.65 -7.07
N THR A 134 -7.35 11.87 -6.67
CA THR A 134 -8.46 12.57 -7.32
C THR A 134 -8.19 12.75 -8.81
N TYR A 135 -7.03 13.29 -9.17
CA TYR A 135 -6.66 13.48 -10.58
C TYR A 135 -6.72 12.18 -11.38
N PHE A 136 -6.17 11.09 -10.84
CA PHE A 136 -6.19 9.78 -11.48
C PHE A 136 -7.62 9.30 -11.71
N CYS A 137 -8.49 9.39 -10.71
CA CYS A 137 -9.88 8.98 -10.84
C CYS A 137 -10.66 9.85 -11.83
N GLU A 138 -10.43 11.17 -11.85
CA GLU A 138 -11.21 12.12 -12.68
C GLU A 138 -10.71 12.23 -14.12
N HIS A 139 -9.40 12.13 -14.35
CA HIS A 139 -8.79 12.48 -15.63
C HIS A 139 -8.00 11.34 -16.28
N VAL A 140 -7.53 10.35 -15.53
CA VAL A 140 -6.66 9.28 -16.07
C VAL A 140 -7.45 7.99 -16.32
N LEU A 141 -8.24 7.52 -15.34
CA LEU A 141 -9.04 6.30 -15.49
C LEU A 141 -9.99 6.34 -16.70
N PRO A 142 -10.69 7.46 -17.01
CA PRO A 142 -11.60 7.52 -18.16
C PRO A 142 -10.92 7.30 -19.52
N ILE A 143 -9.63 7.63 -19.63
CA ILE A 143 -8.85 7.52 -20.87
C ILE A 143 -7.79 6.42 -20.81
N LEU A 144 -7.83 5.54 -19.80
CA LEU A 144 -6.79 4.54 -19.57
C LEU A 144 -6.50 3.68 -20.81
N SER A 145 -7.54 3.28 -21.56
CA SER A 145 -7.41 2.43 -22.74
C SER A 145 -6.73 3.11 -23.93
N THR A 146 -6.70 4.45 -23.97
CA THR A 146 -6.09 5.23 -25.05
C THR A 146 -4.65 5.63 -24.74
N LEU A 147 -4.18 5.41 -23.51
CA LEU A 147 -2.81 5.69 -23.13
C LEU A 147 -1.86 4.76 -23.88
N THR A 148 -0.88 5.35 -24.54
CA THR A 148 0.20 4.65 -25.24
C THR A 148 1.54 5.17 -24.73
N SER A 149 2.59 4.37 -24.90
CA SER A 149 3.97 4.78 -24.64
C SER A 149 4.83 4.34 -25.81
N PRO A 150 5.85 5.12 -26.21
CA PRO A 150 6.80 4.72 -27.25
C PRO A 150 7.57 3.44 -26.91
N ALA A 151 7.64 3.06 -25.64
CA ALA A 151 8.32 1.86 -25.18
C ALA A 151 7.45 0.60 -25.36
N GLU A 152 7.59 -0.09 -26.50
CA GLU A 152 6.80 -1.29 -26.89
C GLU A 152 6.79 -2.44 -25.86
N SER A 153 7.75 -2.48 -24.94
CA SER A 153 7.88 -3.55 -23.92
C SER A 153 7.18 -3.25 -22.59
N ILE A 154 6.60 -2.06 -22.43
CA ILE A 154 6.00 -1.62 -21.17
C ILE A 154 4.50 -1.48 -21.34
N ASP A 155 3.75 -2.18 -20.49
CA ASP A 155 2.32 -1.95 -20.33
C ASP A 155 2.10 -0.65 -19.53
N VAL A 156 1.95 0.46 -20.27
CA VAL A 156 1.77 1.80 -19.69
C VAL A 156 0.52 1.91 -18.81
N GLN A 157 -0.55 1.22 -19.20
CA GLN A 157 -1.83 1.23 -18.46
C GLN A 157 -1.65 0.56 -17.11
N LEU A 158 -0.95 -0.57 -17.09
CA LEU A 158 -0.61 -1.24 -15.84
C LEU A 158 0.30 -0.38 -14.96
N GLU A 159 1.28 0.35 -15.51
CA GLU A 159 2.14 1.24 -14.73
C GLU A 159 1.36 2.41 -14.11
N VAL A 160 0.40 2.99 -14.84
CA VAL A 160 -0.55 3.98 -14.30
C VAL A 160 -1.37 3.39 -13.14
N LEU A 161 -1.91 2.18 -13.31
CA LEU A 161 -2.71 1.51 -12.28
C LEU A 161 -1.89 1.16 -11.04
N LYS A 162 -0.62 0.75 -11.20
CA LYS A 162 0.29 0.50 -10.07
C LYS A 162 0.52 1.77 -9.24
N LEU A 163 0.74 2.91 -9.90
CA LEU A 163 0.90 4.19 -9.21
C LEU A 163 -0.37 4.58 -8.45
N LEU A 164 -1.55 4.43 -9.06
CA LEU A 164 -2.83 4.66 -8.38
C LEU A 164 -2.96 3.78 -7.12
N ALA A 165 -2.64 2.49 -7.24
CA ALA A 165 -2.70 1.55 -6.12
C ALA A 165 -1.77 1.96 -4.98
N GLU A 166 -0.51 2.31 -5.26
CA GLU A 166 0.42 2.79 -4.24
C GLU A 166 -0.08 4.05 -3.54
N MET A 167 -0.53 5.04 -4.32
CA MET A 167 -1.03 6.31 -3.79
C MET A 167 -2.32 6.15 -2.98
N SER A 168 -3.22 5.23 -3.36
CA SER A 168 -4.52 5.04 -2.70
C SER A 168 -4.41 4.79 -1.18
N SER A 169 -3.33 4.12 -0.75
CA SER A 169 -3.06 3.80 0.66
C SER A 169 -2.74 5.02 1.54
N PHE A 170 -2.39 6.15 0.91
CA PHE A 170 -2.08 7.41 1.57
C PHE A 170 -3.10 8.52 1.29
N CYS A 171 -4.28 8.15 0.78
CA CYS A 171 -5.33 9.13 0.52
C CYS A 171 -5.82 9.74 1.85
N GLY A 172 -5.83 11.07 1.94
CA GLY A 172 -6.39 11.81 3.07
C GLY A 172 -7.92 11.92 2.94
N ASP A 173 -8.48 12.98 3.50
CA ASP A 173 -9.90 13.30 3.30
C ASP A 173 -10.10 13.85 1.89
N MET A 174 -11.09 13.30 1.18
CA MET A 174 -11.34 13.57 -0.23
C MET A 174 -12.76 14.13 -0.38
N GLU A 175 -12.87 15.35 -0.89
CA GLU A 175 -14.16 16.03 -1.09
C GLU A 175 -15.08 15.24 -2.04
N LYS A 176 -14.54 14.82 -3.19
CA LYS A 176 -15.26 14.05 -4.22
C LYS A 176 -15.18 12.53 -4.01
N LEU A 177 -15.10 12.06 -2.77
CA LEU A 177 -14.88 10.63 -2.47
C LEU A 177 -15.91 9.73 -3.15
N GLU A 178 -17.20 10.03 -3.05
CA GLU A 178 -18.27 9.20 -3.63
C GLU A 178 -18.18 9.14 -5.16
N SER A 179 -17.94 10.28 -5.82
CA SER A 179 -17.80 10.33 -7.29
C SER A 179 -16.55 9.57 -7.76
N ASN A 180 -15.42 9.76 -7.09
CA ASN A 180 -14.17 9.11 -7.46
C ASN A 180 -14.21 7.60 -7.18
N LEU A 181 -14.86 7.18 -6.09
CA LEU A 181 -15.08 5.78 -5.78
C LEU A 181 -16.01 5.10 -6.80
N ASN A 182 -17.04 5.80 -7.29
CA ASN A 182 -17.88 5.33 -8.41
C ASN A 182 -17.08 5.15 -9.70
N LYS A 183 -16.27 6.14 -10.12
CA LYS A 183 -15.43 6.03 -11.32
C LYS A 183 -14.47 4.85 -11.24
N LEU A 184 -13.86 4.64 -10.07
CA LEU A 184 -12.97 3.53 -9.81
C LEU A 184 -13.71 2.19 -9.82
N PHE A 185 -14.90 2.14 -9.22
CA PHE A 185 -15.77 0.97 -9.26
C PHE A 185 -16.19 0.60 -10.68
N ASP A 186 -16.62 1.57 -11.48
CA ASP A 186 -16.98 1.35 -12.88
C ASP A 186 -15.80 0.81 -13.68
N LYS A 187 -14.62 1.40 -13.49
CA LYS A 187 -13.40 0.92 -14.14
C LYS A 187 -13.03 -0.50 -13.71
N LEU A 188 -13.23 -0.86 -12.44
CA LEU A 188 -13.05 -2.23 -11.95
C LEU A 188 -13.97 -3.23 -12.66
N LEU A 189 -15.24 -2.87 -12.88
CA LEU A 189 -16.21 -3.75 -13.55
C LEU A 189 -15.84 -4.05 -15.01
N GLU A 190 -15.18 -3.12 -15.70
CA GLU A 190 -14.66 -3.34 -17.07
C GLU A 190 -13.66 -4.51 -17.14
N TYR A 191 -12.88 -4.74 -16.08
CA TYR A 191 -11.89 -5.83 -16.00
C TYR A 191 -12.40 -7.08 -15.26
N MET A 192 -13.67 -7.07 -14.84
CA MET A 192 -14.32 -8.19 -14.18
C MET A 192 -15.53 -8.66 -15.00
N PRO A 193 -15.33 -9.55 -15.99
CA PRO A 193 -16.42 -9.97 -16.88
C PRO A 193 -17.52 -10.74 -16.15
N LEU A 194 -18.69 -10.80 -16.77
CA LEU A 194 -19.73 -11.73 -16.37
C LEU A 194 -19.32 -13.18 -16.69
N PRO A 195 -19.83 -14.17 -15.94
CA PRO A 195 -19.73 -15.55 -16.36
C PRO A 195 -20.30 -15.71 -17.79
N PRO A 196 -19.66 -16.50 -18.66
CA PRO A 196 -20.23 -16.88 -19.95
C PRO A 196 -21.62 -17.50 -19.74
N GLU A 197 -22.55 -17.22 -20.65
CA GLU A 197 -23.85 -17.90 -20.65
C GLU A 197 -23.61 -19.40 -20.86
N GLU A 198 -24.25 -20.24 -20.04
CA GLU A 198 -24.20 -21.69 -20.22
C GLU A 198 -24.89 -22.04 -21.54
N VAL A 199 -24.12 -22.39 -22.56
CA VAL A 199 -24.68 -22.90 -23.82
C VAL A 199 -25.27 -24.28 -23.53
N GLU A 200 -26.59 -24.38 -23.42
CA GLU A 200 -27.31 -25.63 -23.12
C GLU A 200 -27.10 -26.74 -24.17
N ASN A 201 -26.53 -26.41 -25.33
CA ASN A 201 -26.24 -27.38 -26.38
C ASN A 201 -24.72 -27.42 -26.59
N GLY A 202 -24.14 -28.60 -26.42
CA GLY A 202 -22.70 -28.90 -26.54
C GLY A 202 -22.10 -28.71 -27.94
N GLU A 203 -22.48 -27.65 -28.65
CA GLU A 203 -21.70 -27.12 -29.75
C GLU A 203 -20.73 -26.09 -29.16
N ASN A 204 -19.45 -26.47 -29.15
CA ASN A 204 -18.32 -25.58 -28.91
C ASN A 204 -18.35 -24.45 -29.95
N SER A 205 -19.16 -23.42 -29.70
CA SER A 205 -18.80 -22.08 -30.13
C SER A 205 -17.51 -21.78 -29.38
N ALA A 206 -16.44 -21.56 -30.13
CA ALA A 206 -15.15 -21.11 -29.64
C ALA A 206 -15.25 -19.69 -29.06
N ASN A 207 -16.17 -19.47 -28.12
CA ASN A 207 -16.21 -18.31 -27.26
C ASN A 207 -15.01 -18.45 -26.35
N GLU A 208 -13.87 -17.90 -26.80
CA GLU A 208 -12.65 -17.78 -26.01
C GLU A 208 -13.02 -17.31 -24.62
N GLU A 209 -12.78 -18.14 -23.59
CA GLU A 209 -12.98 -17.73 -22.20
C GLU A 209 -12.25 -16.39 -22.00
N PRO A 210 -12.94 -15.35 -21.49
CA PRO A 210 -12.36 -14.02 -21.41
C PRO A 210 -11.08 -14.06 -20.59
N LYS A 211 -9.95 -13.68 -21.20
CA LYS A 211 -8.65 -13.70 -20.55
C LYS A 211 -8.63 -12.70 -19.39
N LEU A 212 -8.64 -13.23 -18.16
CA LEU A 212 -8.68 -12.41 -16.96
C LEU A 212 -7.36 -11.65 -16.75
N GLN A 213 -7.44 -10.32 -16.64
CA GLN A 213 -6.31 -9.45 -16.41
C GLN A 213 -6.02 -9.26 -14.91
N PHE A 214 -5.47 -10.29 -14.28
CA PHE A 214 -5.25 -10.29 -12.82
C PHE A 214 -4.43 -9.10 -12.31
N SER A 215 -3.37 -8.68 -13.00
CA SER A 215 -2.54 -7.54 -12.56
C SER A 215 -3.32 -6.21 -12.52
N TYR A 216 -4.23 -5.99 -13.47
CA TYR A 216 -5.09 -4.80 -13.52
C TYR A 216 -6.09 -4.82 -12.37
N VAL A 217 -6.74 -5.98 -12.18
CA VAL A 217 -7.71 -6.18 -11.11
C VAL A 217 -7.06 -6.08 -9.73
N GLU A 218 -5.82 -6.53 -9.52
CA GLU A 218 -5.11 -6.29 -8.26
C GLU A 218 -5.03 -4.78 -7.96
N CYS A 219 -4.60 -3.97 -8.93
CA CYS A 219 -4.45 -2.54 -8.76
C CYS A 219 -5.79 -1.84 -8.46
N LEU A 220 -6.80 -2.12 -9.28
CA LEU A 220 -8.13 -1.50 -9.17
C LEU A 220 -8.85 -1.95 -7.89
N LEU A 221 -8.85 -3.26 -7.59
CA LEU A 221 -9.50 -3.79 -6.40
C LEU A 221 -8.80 -3.33 -5.12
N PHE A 222 -7.47 -3.23 -5.11
CA PHE A 222 -6.73 -2.66 -3.99
C PHE A 222 -7.10 -1.19 -3.78
N SER A 223 -7.09 -0.40 -4.85
CA SER A 223 -7.42 1.03 -4.78
C SER A 223 -8.87 1.25 -4.32
N PHE A 224 -9.81 0.45 -4.84
CA PHE A 224 -11.21 0.44 -4.42
C PHE A 224 -11.33 0.12 -2.93
N HIS A 225 -10.61 -0.89 -2.45
CA HIS A 225 -10.62 -1.29 -1.05
C HIS A 225 -10.07 -0.20 -0.13
N GLN A 226 -8.96 0.46 -0.50
CA GLN A 226 -8.38 1.56 0.28
C GLN A 226 -9.33 2.75 0.39
N LEU A 227 -9.97 3.17 -0.71
CA LEU A 227 -10.90 4.30 -0.71
C LEU A 227 -12.26 3.92 -0.09
N GLY A 228 -12.75 2.71 -0.35
CA GLY A 228 -13.99 2.17 0.22
C GLY A 228 -13.95 2.08 1.75
N ARG A 229 -12.78 1.88 2.35
CA ARG A 229 -12.60 1.97 3.81
C ARG A 229 -13.03 3.31 4.40
N LYS A 230 -12.95 4.41 3.64
CA LYS A 230 -13.38 5.75 4.04
C LYS A 230 -14.88 5.98 3.84
N MET A 231 -15.56 5.12 3.09
CA MET A 231 -17.00 5.14 2.87
C MET A 231 -17.57 3.71 2.91
N PRO A 232 -17.61 3.05 4.09
CA PRO A 232 -18.04 1.65 4.20
C PRO A 232 -19.45 1.38 3.67
N ASP A 233 -20.32 2.39 3.73
CA ASP A 233 -21.71 2.32 3.26
C ASP A 233 -21.86 2.41 1.73
N PHE A 234 -20.76 2.61 0.98
CA PHE A 234 -20.82 2.78 -0.49
C PHE A 234 -21.57 1.63 -1.18
N LEU A 235 -21.16 0.38 -0.94
CA LEU A 235 -21.79 -0.80 -1.54
C LEU A 235 -23.18 -1.11 -0.98
N ILE A 236 -23.56 -0.56 0.16
CA ILE A 236 -24.82 -0.86 0.85
C ILE A 236 -25.90 0.16 0.48
N GLY A 237 -25.54 1.44 0.45
CA GLY A 237 -26.48 2.55 0.33
C GLY A 237 -26.29 3.45 -0.89
N LYS A 238 -25.17 3.36 -1.62
CA LYS A 238 -24.87 4.24 -2.77
C LYS A 238 -24.93 3.51 -4.11
N VAL A 239 -24.60 2.22 -4.12
CA VAL A 239 -24.75 1.36 -5.30
C VAL A 239 -26.16 0.78 -5.33
N ASN A 240 -26.84 0.87 -6.48
CA ASN A 240 -28.18 0.31 -6.64
C ASN A 240 -28.16 -1.24 -6.53
N ALA A 241 -29.30 -1.84 -6.18
CA ALA A 241 -29.38 -3.27 -5.88
C ALA A 241 -29.02 -4.17 -7.08
N GLU A 242 -29.36 -3.74 -8.30
CA GLU A 242 -29.07 -4.47 -9.53
C GLU A 242 -27.56 -4.50 -9.83
N LYS A 243 -26.89 -3.35 -9.76
CA LYS A 243 -25.44 -3.24 -9.97
C LYS A 243 -24.66 -3.93 -8.86
N LEU A 244 -25.16 -3.92 -7.62
CA LEU A 244 -24.56 -4.71 -6.53
C LEU A 244 -24.70 -6.22 -6.78
N LYS A 245 -25.84 -6.68 -7.31
CA LYS A 245 -26.05 -8.08 -7.69
C LYS A 245 -25.12 -8.49 -8.83
N ASP A 246 -25.03 -7.67 -9.87
CA ASP A 246 -24.08 -7.82 -10.99
C ASP A 246 -22.62 -7.91 -10.49
N PHE A 247 -22.22 -7.00 -9.60
CA PHE A 247 -20.89 -7.02 -9.00
C PHE A 247 -20.60 -8.32 -8.23
N LYS A 248 -21.56 -8.84 -7.45
CA LYS A 248 -21.41 -10.12 -6.75
C LYS A 248 -21.23 -11.29 -7.71
N ILE A 249 -21.95 -11.29 -8.84
CA ILE A 249 -21.81 -12.33 -9.88
C ILE A 249 -20.41 -12.28 -10.50
N ARG A 250 -19.93 -11.07 -10.85
CA ARG A 250 -18.58 -10.85 -11.38
C ARG A 250 -17.49 -11.27 -10.39
N LEU A 251 -17.63 -10.93 -9.09
CA LEU A 251 -16.72 -11.39 -8.03
C LEU A 251 -16.67 -12.91 -7.92
N GLN A 252 -17.83 -13.58 -7.96
CA GLN A 252 -17.90 -15.04 -7.90
C GLN A 252 -17.23 -15.68 -9.10
N TYR A 253 -17.46 -15.15 -10.31
CA TYR A 253 -16.82 -15.64 -11.52
C TYR A 253 -15.30 -15.46 -11.46
N PHE A 254 -14.85 -14.26 -11.12
CA PHE A 254 -13.43 -13.95 -11.00
C PHE A 254 -12.74 -14.81 -9.93
N ALA A 255 -13.42 -15.08 -8.81
CA ALA A 255 -12.92 -15.98 -7.77
C ALA A 255 -12.74 -17.42 -8.26
N ARG A 256 -13.61 -17.94 -9.14
CA ARG A 256 -13.43 -19.25 -9.78
C ARG A 256 -12.20 -19.23 -10.69
N GLY A 257 -12.05 -18.22 -11.55
CA GLY A 257 -10.89 -18.06 -12.41
C GLY A 257 -9.57 -17.98 -11.64
N LEU A 258 -9.56 -17.27 -10.50
CA LEU A 258 -8.42 -17.22 -9.58
C LEU A 258 -8.03 -18.61 -9.06
N GLN A 259 -8.98 -19.45 -8.67
CA GLN A 259 -8.69 -20.79 -8.14
C GLN A 259 -8.02 -21.68 -9.19
N VAL A 260 -8.53 -21.65 -10.43
CA VAL A 260 -7.94 -22.38 -11.56
C VAL A 260 -6.51 -21.92 -11.81
N TYR A 261 -6.30 -20.59 -11.90
CA TYR A 261 -4.99 -20.03 -12.19
C TYR A 261 -3.97 -20.28 -11.05
N ILE A 262 -4.39 -20.15 -9.78
CA ILE A 262 -3.56 -20.50 -8.62
C ILE A 262 -3.14 -21.98 -8.68
N ARG A 263 -4.04 -22.89 -9.04
CA ARG A 263 -3.73 -24.33 -9.16
C ARG A 263 -2.67 -24.56 -10.25
N GLN A 264 -2.83 -23.94 -11.42
CA GLN A 264 -1.86 -24.04 -12.52
C GLN A 264 -0.48 -23.50 -12.11
N LEU A 265 -0.42 -22.33 -11.47
CA LEU A 265 0.82 -21.72 -10.99
C LEU A 265 1.53 -22.61 -9.95
N ARG A 266 0.78 -23.18 -9.00
CA ARG A 266 1.33 -24.07 -7.97
C ARG A 266 1.90 -25.35 -8.57
N LEU A 267 1.19 -25.97 -9.52
CA LEU A 267 1.69 -27.14 -10.24
C LEU A 267 2.98 -26.82 -11.02
N ALA A 268 3.01 -25.67 -11.72
CA ALA A 268 4.17 -25.24 -12.48
C ALA A 268 5.40 -24.88 -11.63
N LEU A 269 5.20 -24.58 -10.35
CA LEU A 269 6.25 -24.25 -9.38
C LEU A 269 6.57 -25.39 -8.40
N GLN A 270 5.83 -26.49 -8.46
CA GLN A 270 6.03 -27.63 -7.57
C GLN A 270 7.40 -28.26 -7.78
N GLY A 271 8.13 -28.50 -6.69
CA GLY A 271 9.47 -29.09 -6.73
C GLY A 271 10.59 -28.14 -7.19
N LYS A 272 10.28 -26.89 -7.54
CA LYS A 272 11.28 -25.88 -7.90
C LYS A 272 11.80 -25.17 -6.65
N THR A 273 13.11 -25.14 -6.45
CA THR A 273 13.76 -24.53 -5.27
C THR A 273 15.07 -23.82 -5.64
N GLY A 274 15.49 -22.88 -4.80
CA GLY A 274 16.79 -22.22 -4.95
C GLY A 274 16.91 -21.45 -6.27
N ASP A 275 17.97 -21.73 -7.03
CA ASP A 275 18.25 -21.03 -8.28
C ASP A 275 17.21 -21.28 -9.37
N SER A 276 16.49 -22.40 -9.33
CA SER A 276 15.41 -22.64 -10.30
C SER A 276 14.28 -21.62 -10.17
N LEU A 277 14.04 -21.06 -8.98
CA LEU A 277 13.04 -20.01 -8.78
C LEU A 277 13.50 -18.63 -9.26
N LYS A 278 14.80 -18.45 -9.54
CA LYS A 278 15.38 -17.19 -9.99
C LYS A 278 15.34 -17.00 -11.51
N THR A 279 14.97 -18.02 -12.27
CA THR A 279 14.71 -17.88 -13.71
C THR A 279 13.59 -16.87 -13.95
N GLU A 280 13.67 -16.10 -15.03
CA GLU A 280 12.69 -15.03 -15.31
C GLU A 280 11.25 -15.55 -15.39
N GLU A 281 11.05 -16.70 -16.03
CA GLU A 281 9.75 -17.37 -16.10
C GLU A 281 9.17 -17.69 -14.71
N ASN A 282 9.97 -18.26 -13.80
CA ASN A 282 9.51 -18.61 -12.46
C ASN A 282 9.32 -17.38 -11.57
N LYS A 283 10.10 -16.29 -11.76
CA LYS A 283 9.82 -15.00 -11.08
C LYS A 283 8.45 -14.47 -11.45
N ILE A 284 8.09 -14.48 -12.74
CA ILE A 284 6.76 -14.07 -13.21
C ILE A 284 5.66 -14.91 -12.53
N LYS A 285 5.83 -16.24 -12.48
CA LYS A 285 4.87 -17.14 -11.81
C LYS A 285 4.77 -16.89 -10.29
N VAL A 286 5.88 -16.58 -9.62
CA VAL A 286 5.89 -16.24 -8.19
C VAL A 286 5.18 -14.91 -7.94
N VAL A 287 5.39 -13.90 -8.79
CA VAL A 287 4.65 -12.64 -8.73
C VAL A 287 3.16 -12.87 -8.99
N ALA A 288 2.81 -13.68 -9.99
CA ALA A 288 1.42 -14.05 -10.27
C ALA A 288 0.72 -14.75 -9.09
N LEU A 289 1.45 -15.57 -8.32
CA LEU A 289 0.91 -16.14 -7.07
C LEU A 289 0.62 -15.07 -6.01
N LYS A 290 1.44 -14.03 -5.91
CA LYS A 290 1.16 -12.89 -5.00
C LYS A 290 -0.06 -12.10 -5.47
N ILE A 291 -0.12 -11.76 -6.75
CA ILE A 291 -1.25 -11.06 -7.39
C ILE A 291 -2.56 -11.78 -7.05
N THR A 292 -2.64 -13.07 -7.40
CA THR A 292 -3.84 -13.88 -7.20
C THR A 292 -4.20 -14.07 -5.73
N SER A 293 -3.21 -14.21 -4.84
CA SER A 293 -3.43 -14.27 -3.40
C SER A 293 -3.99 -12.96 -2.85
N ASN A 294 -3.45 -11.82 -3.28
CA ASN A 294 -3.90 -10.49 -2.87
C ASN A 294 -5.35 -10.26 -3.28
N ILE A 295 -5.69 -10.54 -4.55
CA ILE A 295 -7.07 -10.40 -5.04
C ILE A 295 -8.02 -11.30 -4.24
N ASN A 296 -7.65 -12.56 -3.98
CA ASN A 296 -8.50 -13.46 -3.19
C ASN A 296 -8.79 -12.94 -1.77
N VAL A 297 -7.81 -12.32 -1.11
CA VAL A 297 -8.01 -11.68 0.20
C VAL A 297 -8.98 -10.51 0.10
N LEU A 298 -8.80 -9.63 -0.88
CA LEU A 298 -9.66 -8.46 -1.08
C LEU A 298 -11.10 -8.84 -1.45
N ILE A 299 -11.26 -9.84 -2.32
CA ILE A 299 -12.57 -10.39 -2.70
C ILE A 299 -13.31 -10.95 -1.47
N LYS A 300 -12.62 -11.70 -0.60
CA LYS A 300 -13.22 -12.23 0.64
C LYS A 300 -13.73 -11.11 1.54
N ASP A 301 -12.94 -10.03 1.67
CA ASP A 301 -13.30 -8.84 2.42
C ASP A 301 -14.63 -8.24 1.89
N LEU A 302 -14.78 -8.11 0.57
CA LEU A 302 -15.98 -7.55 -0.06
C LEU A 302 -17.20 -8.48 -0.07
N PHE A 303 -17.04 -9.79 0.17
CA PHE A 303 -18.14 -10.74 0.29
C PHE A 303 -18.83 -10.73 1.66
N HIS A 304 -18.23 -10.11 2.68
CA HIS A 304 -18.90 -9.95 3.96
C HIS A 304 -20.18 -9.11 3.81
N ASN A 305 -21.15 -9.36 4.70
CA ASN A 305 -22.37 -8.56 4.80
C ASN A 305 -22.49 -7.99 6.23
N PRO A 306 -22.17 -6.72 6.47
CA PRO A 306 -21.69 -5.71 5.50
C PRO A 306 -20.24 -5.97 5.01
N PRO A 307 -19.82 -5.39 3.87
CA PRO A 307 -18.45 -5.54 3.36
C PRO A 307 -17.38 -5.13 4.38
N SER A 308 -16.27 -5.88 4.40
CA SER A 308 -15.12 -5.66 5.28
C SER A 308 -13.99 -4.95 4.54
N TYR A 309 -13.29 -4.06 5.23
CA TYR A 309 -12.09 -3.37 4.74
C TYR A 309 -10.90 -3.51 5.70
N LYS A 310 -10.83 -4.65 6.40
CA LYS A 310 -9.87 -4.88 7.50
C LYS A 310 -8.58 -5.54 7.02
N SER A 311 -8.65 -6.34 5.95
CA SER A 311 -7.48 -7.06 5.46
C SER A 311 -6.46 -6.08 4.92
N THR A 312 -5.17 -6.37 5.16
CA THR A 312 -4.05 -5.60 4.62
C THR A 312 -3.22 -6.52 3.74
N VAL A 313 -2.98 -6.12 2.51
CA VAL A 313 -2.15 -6.85 1.54
C VAL A 313 -0.96 -5.99 1.15
N THR A 314 0.19 -6.62 0.88
CA THR A 314 1.33 -5.94 0.26
C THR A 314 1.22 -6.12 -1.25
N LEU A 315 1.15 -5.01 -2.00
CA LEU A 315 1.10 -5.01 -3.46
C LEU A 315 2.19 -5.92 -4.05
N SER A 316 1.84 -6.71 -5.07
CA SER A 316 2.69 -7.81 -5.56
C SER A 316 4.10 -7.38 -6.02
N TRP A 317 4.25 -6.15 -6.51
CA TRP A 317 5.52 -5.55 -6.94
C TRP A 317 6.28 -4.80 -5.83
N LYS A 318 5.72 -4.71 -4.63
CA LYS A 318 6.38 -4.09 -3.47
C LYS A 318 7.07 -5.15 -2.61
N PRO A 319 8.21 -4.80 -1.98
CA PRO A 319 8.85 -5.70 -1.03
C PRO A 319 7.94 -5.92 0.18
N VAL A 320 7.92 -7.14 0.70
CA VAL A 320 7.26 -7.43 1.99
C VAL A 320 8.10 -6.74 3.06
N GLN A 321 7.60 -5.61 3.57
CA GLN A 321 8.18 -4.99 4.75
C GLN A 321 7.99 -5.99 5.89
N LYS A 322 9.10 -6.52 6.43
CA LYS A 322 9.05 -7.22 7.71
C LYS A 322 8.64 -6.19 8.74
N THR A 323 7.37 -6.19 9.13
CA THR A 323 6.94 -5.52 10.35
C THR A 323 7.70 -6.18 11.49
N GLU A 324 8.68 -5.47 12.06
CA GLU A 324 9.19 -5.81 13.38
C GLU A 324 8.01 -5.73 14.34
N ALA A 325 7.49 -6.89 14.70
CA ALA A 325 6.45 -7.02 15.68
C ALA A 325 6.96 -6.51 17.03
N GLY A 326 6.48 -5.35 17.45
CA GLY A 326 6.31 -4.96 18.84
C GLY A 326 7.58 -4.83 19.68
N GLN A 327 8.28 -3.70 19.57
CA GLN A 327 8.91 -3.14 20.76
C GLN A 327 7.85 -2.46 21.62
N LYS A 328 7.52 -3.12 22.72
CA LYS A 328 6.78 -2.56 23.85
C LYS A 328 7.45 -1.25 24.30
N ARG A 329 6.65 -0.21 24.51
CA ARG A 329 7.04 1.09 25.09
C ARG A 329 7.92 0.91 26.34
N SER A 330 8.96 1.73 26.45
CA SER A 330 9.50 2.14 27.75
C SER A 330 9.43 3.65 27.84
N SER A 331 8.61 4.12 28.78
CA SER A 331 8.51 5.50 29.27
C SER A 331 9.83 5.93 29.93
N GLU A 332 10.13 7.22 29.87
CA GLU A 332 11.28 7.91 30.49
C GLU A 332 11.33 7.74 32.01
N ASP A 333 12.55 7.67 32.61
CA ASP A 333 13.03 8.73 33.52
C ASP A 333 14.52 8.65 33.91
N SER A 334 15.12 9.83 34.01
CA SER A 334 16.24 10.39 34.81
C SER A 334 17.42 9.57 35.44
N SER A 335 18.62 10.09 35.14
CA SER A 335 19.81 10.43 35.98
C SER A 335 20.61 9.43 36.86
N SER A 336 21.95 9.59 36.74
CA SER A 336 23.04 9.43 37.74
C SER A 336 24.02 8.23 37.65
N SER A 337 25.25 8.56 37.20
CA SER A 337 26.62 8.20 37.64
C SER A 337 27.02 6.83 38.25
N SER A 338 27.87 6.12 37.47
CA SER A 338 29.12 5.38 37.84
C SER A 338 29.07 4.04 38.62
N PRO A 339 30.12 3.16 38.57
CA PRO A 339 31.09 2.79 37.52
C PRO A 339 31.17 1.23 37.30
N PRO A 340 32.04 0.67 36.41
CA PRO A 340 31.78 -0.60 35.71
C PRO A 340 32.31 -1.85 36.43
N LYS A 341 31.61 -2.99 36.30
CA LYS A 341 32.11 -4.33 36.67
C LYS A 341 32.30 -5.24 35.44
N LYS A 342 33.43 -5.96 35.49
CA LYS A 342 34.09 -6.81 34.48
C LYS A 342 33.21 -7.93 33.87
N PRO A 343 33.57 -8.44 32.67
CA PRO A 343 32.79 -9.49 31.99
C PRO A 343 33.15 -10.88 32.53
N ILE A 344 32.13 -11.72 32.75
CA ILE A 344 32.29 -13.16 33.00
C ILE A 344 31.99 -13.91 31.71
N VAL A 345 32.97 -14.69 31.27
CA VAL A 345 32.94 -15.62 30.14
C VAL A 345 32.25 -16.92 30.58
N GLY A 346 31.27 -17.40 29.81
CA GLY A 346 30.63 -18.72 29.99
C GLY A 346 29.69 -19.07 28.83
N PRO A 347 29.52 -20.35 28.46
CA PRO A 347 29.60 -20.77 27.05
C PRO A 347 28.27 -20.88 26.29
N LYS A 348 28.37 -20.70 24.96
CA LYS A 348 27.33 -20.99 23.95
C LYS A 348 26.83 -22.43 24.04
N ARG A 349 25.50 -22.62 24.03
CA ARG A 349 24.87 -23.88 23.59
C ARG A 349 23.63 -23.62 22.74
N ASP A 350 23.65 -24.29 21.59
CA ASP A 350 22.68 -24.28 20.51
C ASP A 350 21.37 -25.01 20.84
N SER A 351 20.33 -24.55 20.13
CA SER A 351 19.17 -25.27 19.59
C SER A 351 18.39 -26.30 20.45
N ARG A 352 17.10 -25.97 20.64
CA ARG A 352 15.93 -26.86 20.76
C ARG A 352 15.96 -27.93 21.86
N GLN A 353 15.36 -27.60 23.00
CA GLN A 353 14.73 -28.62 23.84
C GLN A 353 13.26 -28.26 24.14
N ILE A 354 12.39 -29.18 23.72
CA ILE A 354 10.96 -29.22 23.97
C ILE A 354 10.78 -29.67 25.43
N TYR A 355 10.06 -28.88 26.22
CA TYR A 355 9.84 -29.12 27.64
C TYR A 355 8.74 -30.18 27.87
N ASN A 356 9.09 -31.26 28.55
CA ASN A 356 8.13 -32.19 29.15
C ASN A 356 8.16 -32.00 30.68
N PRO A 357 7.02 -31.71 31.34
CA PRO A 357 6.99 -31.61 32.79
C PRO A 357 7.12 -33.00 33.46
N PRO A 358 7.85 -33.13 34.57
CA PRO A 358 7.99 -34.41 35.26
C PRO A 358 6.72 -34.81 35.99
N SER A 359 6.31 -36.06 35.78
CA SER A 359 5.25 -36.75 36.52
C SER A 359 5.73 -37.22 37.90
N GLY A 360 5.00 -36.87 38.95
CA GLY A 360 4.81 -37.75 40.12
C GLY A 360 5.50 -37.38 41.44
N LYS A 361 4.63 -37.05 42.41
CA LYS A 361 4.65 -37.44 43.84
C LYS A 361 5.73 -36.83 44.75
N TYR A 362 5.32 -35.83 45.53
CA TYR A 362 5.62 -35.76 46.97
C TYR A 362 4.35 -35.35 47.73
N SER A 363 4.06 -36.11 48.79
CA SER A 363 2.93 -36.00 49.71
C SER A 363 3.36 -35.43 51.06
N GLY A 364 2.43 -34.81 51.80
CA GLY A 364 2.50 -34.54 53.24
C GLY A 364 2.04 -33.12 53.57
N SER A 365 0.74 -32.86 53.84
CA SER A 365 -0.07 -33.13 55.05
C SER A 365 0.06 -32.04 56.14
N LEU A 366 -1.06 -31.81 56.85
CA LEU A 366 -1.42 -30.78 57.85
C LEU A 366 -2.05 -29.51 57.23
N GLY A 367 -3.29 -29.10 57.52
CA GLY A 367 -4.34 -29.57 58.41
C GLY A 367 -5.50 -28.56 58.41
N ASN A 368 -6.74 -29.04 58.45
CA ASN A 368 -7.98 -28.25 58.57
C ASN A 368 -7.99 -27.36 59.83
N PHE A 369 -8.63 -26.18 59.76
CA PHE A 369 -9.69 -25.79 60.70
C PHE A 369 -10.51 -24.59 60.19
N SER A 370 -11.82 -24.71 60.35
CA SER A 370 -12.88 -23.74 60.07
C SER A 370 -13.05 -22.72 61.20
N TYR A 371 -13.57 -21.53 60.88
CA TYR A 371 -14.86 -20.98 61.37
C TYR A 371 -14.84 -19.44 61.58
N GLU A 372 -15.80 -18.79 60.92
CA GLU A 372 -16.65 -17.68 61.39
C GLU A 372 -16.32 -16.16 61.35
N GLN A 373 -17.38 -15.46 60.93
CA GLN A 373 -17.91 -14.14 61.32
C GLN A 373 -17.23 -12.84 60.85
N ARG A 374 -17.93 -12.08 59.98
CA ARG A 374 -18.84 -10.94 60.34
C ARG A 374 -19.44 -10.38 59.04
N GLY A 375 -20.74 -10.54 58.76
CA GLY A 375 -21.81 -9.55 59.01
C GLY A 375 -21.85 -8.45 57.91
N GLY A 376 -22.92 -8.09 57.21
CA GLY A 376 -24.35 -8.39 57.25
C GLY A 376 -25.12 -7.20 56.60
N PHE A 377 -26.32 -7.50 56.03
CA PHE A 377 -27.44 -6.58 55.68
C PHE A 377 -27.36 -5.77 54.36
N ARG A 378 -28.40 -5.63 53.51
CA ARG A 378 -29.83 -6.06 53.54
C ARG A 378 -30.50 -5.82 52.17
N GLY A 379 -31.48 -6.68 51.83
CA GLY A 379 -32.64 -6.38 50.94
C GLY A 379 -32.45 -6.64 49.44
N GLY A 380 -33.10 -7.57 48.74
CA GLY A 380 -34.27 -8.39 49.04
C GLY A 380 -35.51 -7.90 48.28
N ARG A 381 -35.83 -8.54 47.14
CA ARG A 381 -37.19 -8.91 46.70
C ARG A 381 -37.11 -9.83 45.48
N GLY A 382 -37.46 -11.10 45.69
CA GLY A 382 -37.73 -12.07 44.64
C GLY A 382 -39.22 -12.17 44.32
N ARG A 383 -39.49 -12.87 43.21
CA ARG A 383 -40.66 -13.70 42.83
C ARG A 383 -40.34 -14.16 41.41
N GLY A 384 -40.20 -15.43 41.03
CA GLY A 384 -40.65 -16.68 41.62
C GLY A 384 -41.74 -17.30 40.74
N TRP A 385 -41.50 -18.56 40.32
CA TRP A 385 -42.43 -19.53 39.69
C TRP A 385 -42.65 -19.35 38.18
N GLY A 386 -42.60 -20.37 37.31
CA GLY A 386 -42.71 -21.83 37.38
C GLY A 386 -43.31 -22.19 36.00
N GLY A 387 -42.97 -23.21 35.23
CA GLY A 387 -42.65 -24.60 35.53
C GLY A 387 -43.52 -25.45 34.60
N ARG A 388 -42.89 -26.41 33.90
CA ARG A 388 -43.46 -27.61 33.24
C ARG A 388 -44.19 -27.46 31.90
N GLY A 389 -43.88 -28.40 30.98
CA GLY A 389 -44.94 -29.14 30.29
C GLY A 389 -44.78 -29.47 28.81
N ASN A 390 -43.83 -30.36 28.49
CA ASN A 390 -43.99 -31.60 27.71
C ASN A 390 -45.07 -31.75 26.59
N ARG A 391 -44.66 -32.50 25.55
CA ARG A 391 -45.40 -33.23 24.47
C ARG A 391 -45.68 -32.43 23.18
N SER A 392 -45.29 -32.84 21.95
CA SER A 392 -45.22 -34.13 21.21
C SER A 392 -46.26 -34.13 20.07
N ARG A 393 -45.87 -34.69 18.92
CA ARG A 393 -46.59 -34.92 17.62
C ARG A 393 -46.37 -33.79 16.60
N GLY A 394 -45.93 -34.02 15.35
CA GLY A 394 -45.91 -35.23 14.53
C GLY A 394 -46.99 -35.18 13.44
N ARG A 395 -46.61 -35.54 12.21
CA ARG A 395 -47.32 -35.58 10.89
C ARG A 395 -47.33 -34.26 10.11
N ILE A 396 -46.69 -34.15 8.93
CA ILE A 396 -46.92 -34.85 7.64
C ILE A 396 -48.38 -34.69 7.18
N TYR A 397 -48.63 -33.74 6.27
CA TYR A 397 -48.82 -34.01 4.84
C TYR A 397 -48.10 -32.93 4.03
#